data_AF-A0A970AJF1-F1
#
_entry.id   AF-A0A970AJF1-F1
#
_cell.length_a   1.000
_cell.length_b   1.000
_cell.length_c   1.000
_cell.angle_alpha   90.00
_cell.angle_beta   90.00
_cell.angle_gamma   90.00
#
_symmetry.space_group_name_H-M   'P 1'
#
loop_
_entity.id
_entity.type
_entity.pdbx_description
1 polymer ?
#
loop_
_entity_poly.entity_id
_entity_poly.type
_entity_poly.pdbx_seq_one_letter_code
_entity_poly.pdbx_strand_id
1 'polypeptide(L)'
;MVNKKEVLEAKVVANRVLDLLDDVEKQLKSAKSWGVVDLLGGGFLSSVIKHSKIDKAESLFRKVHRELVQLQKELGDINLSLDDSSFRIRDFDRFLDIVFDNVISDWMTQSRVNESLREVERLRYEIQQVFETLGKLEKEV
;
A
#
# COMPACT_ATOMS: atom_id res chain seq x y z
N MET A 1 -20.72 19.05 -11.22
CA MET A 1 -20.05 18.82 -12.52
C MET A 1 -18.64 18.39 -12.17
N VAL A 2 -18.22 17.19 -12.59
CA VAL A 2 -16.88 16.69 -12.30
C VAL A 2 -15.85 17.59 -12.98
N ASN A 3 -14.83 18.02 -12.23
CA ASN A 3 -13.79 18.92 -12.75
C ASN A 3 -12.59 18.11 -13.22
N LYS A 4 -12.16 18.32 -14.47
CA LYS A 4 -11.01 17.64 -15.09
C LYS A 4 -9.74 17.75 -14.25
N LYS A 5 -9.53 18.89 -13.57
CA LYS A 5 -8.38 19.12 -12.69
C LYS A 5 -8.36 18.12 -11.52
N GLU A 6 -9.50 17.94 -10.85
CA GLU A 6 -9.65 17.03 -9.69
C GLU A 6 -9.43 15.57 -10.12
N VAL A 7 -9.94 15.18 -11.30
CA VAL A 7 -9.69 13.84 -11.87
C VAL A 7 -8.20 13.59 -12.11
N LEU A 8 -7.48 14.59 -12.64
CA LEU A 8 -6.03 14.49 -12.84
C LEU A 8 -5.27 14.43 -11.50
N GLU A 9 -5.66 15.23 -10.51
CA GLU A 9 -5.07 15.21 -9.16
C GLU A 9 -5.26 13.85 -8.50
N ALA A 10 -6.47 13.28 -8.55
CA ALA A 10 -6.75 11.92 -8.08
C ALA A 10 -5.91 10.85 -8.80
N LYS A 11 -5.74 10.94 -10.13
CA LYS A 11 -4.88 10.01 -10.89
C LYS A 11 -3.42 10.10 -10.47
N VAL A 12 -2.91 11.31 -10.25
CA VAL A 12 -1.53 11.53 -9.78
C VAL A 12 -1.33 10.91 -8.40
N VAL A 13 -2.28 11.06 -7.48
CA VAL A 13 -2.21 10.43 -6.15
C VAL A 13 -2.31 8.91 -6.26
N ALA A 14 -3.25 8.38 -7.06
CA ALA A 14 -3.40 6.94 -7.26
C ALA A 14 -2.12 6.30 -7.83
N ASN A 15 -1.45 6.95 -8.80
CA ASN A 15 -0.17 6.47 -9.31
C ASN A 15 0.93 6.46 -8.23
N ARG A 16 1.01 7.52 -7.40
CA ARG A 16 1.95 7.56 -6.28
C ARG A 16 1.72 6.42 -5.28
N VAL A 17 0.47 6.09 -5.00
CA VAL A 17 0.14 4.92 -4.15
C VAL A 17 0.67 3.64 -4.78
N LEU A 18 0.45 3.42 -6.08
CA LEU A 18 0.95 2.23 -6.78
C LEU A 18 2.48 2.12 -6.71
N ASP A 19 3.20 3.22 -6.96
CA ASP A 19 4.66 3.27 -6.87
C ASP A 19 5.16 2.92 -5.45
N LEU A 20 4.47 3.42 -4.42
CA LEU A 20 4.80 3.09 -3.03
C LEU A 20 4.52 1.63 -2.68
N LEU A 21 3.44 1.04 -3.21
CA LEU A 21 3.12 -0.37 -3.02
C LEU A 21 4.18 -1.28 -3.66
N ASP A 22 4.74 -0.88 -4.81
CA ASP A 22 5.88 -1.59 -5.41
C ASP A 22 7.12 -1.57 -4.51
N ASP A 23 7.42 -0.42 -3.90
CA ASP A 23 8.55 -0.29 -2.98
C ASP A 23 8.36 -1.12 -1.72
N VAL A 24 7.14 -1.13 -1.17
CA VAL A 24 6.74 -1.98 -0.06
C VAL A 24 6.94 -3.45 -0.41
N GLU A 25 6.41 -3.89 -1.55
CA GLU A 25 6.48 -5.29 -1.98
C GLU A 25 7.95 -5.74 -2.12
N LYS A 26 8.81 -4.90 -2.71
CA LYS A 26 10.25 -5.15 -2.80
C LYS A 26 10.88 -5.29 -1.41
N GLN A 27 10.53 -4.44 -0.44
CA GLN A 27 11.05 -4.55 0.92
C GLN A 27 10.57 -5.83 1.61
N LEU A 28 9.28 -6.14 1.55
CA LEU A 28 8.72 -7.37 2.15
C LEU A 28 9.32 -8.64 1.53
N LYS A 29 9.47 -8.69 0.20
CA LYS A 29 10.14 -9.80 -0.50
C LYS A 29 11.61 -9.93 -0.07
N SER A 30 12.30 -8.81 0.10
CA SER A 30 13.68 -8.83 0.61
C SER A 30 13.73 -9.40 2.04
N ALA A 31 12.82 -9.00 2.93
CA ALA A 31 12.73 -9.50 4.30
C ALA A 31 12.43 -11.01 4.35
N LYS A 32 11.57 -11.51 3.44
CA LYS A 32 11.30 -12.94 3.25
C LYS A 32 12.56 -13.73 2.88
N SER A 33 13.37 -13.23 1.94
CA SER A 33 14.61 -13.90 1.52
C SER A 33 15.65 -13.99 2.63
N TRP A 34 15.74 -13.01 3.54
CA TRP A 34 16.66 -13.06 4.70
C TRP A 34 16.25 -14.10 5.76
N GLY A 35 14.96 -14.42 5.90
CA GLY A 35 14.50 -15.49 6.80
C GLY A 35 14.98 -16.89 6.41
N VAL A 36 15.32 -17.10 5.12
CA VAL A 36 15.88 -18.35 4.60
C VAL A 36 17.40 -18.42 4.79
N VAL A 37 18.09 -17.26 4.73
CA VAL A 37 19.54 -17.16 4.95
C VAL A 37 19.91 -17.53 6.40
N ASP A 38 19.05 -17.21 7.38
CA ASP A 38 19.23 -17.57 8.80
C ASP A 38 19.28 -19.09 9.05
N LEU A 39 18.65 -19.91 8.19
CA LEU A 39 18.60 -21.36 8.34
C LEU A 39 19.85 -22.07 7.79
N LEU A 40 20.68 -21.38 6.99
CA LEU A 40 21.82 -22.00 6.29
C LEU A 40 23.20 -21.56 6.80
N GLY A 41 23.30 -20.57 7.71
CA GLY A 41 24.61 -20.06 8.12
C GLY A 41 24.67 -19.20 9.39
N GLY A 42 24.52 -19.81 10.57
CA GLY A 42 25.22 -19.41 11.79
C GLY A 42 25.00 -17.99 12.36
N GLY A 43 23.87 -17.78 13.05
CA GLY A 43 23.91 -17.46 14.48
C GLY A 43 23.97 -16.01 14.99
N PHE A 44 24.63 -15.02 14.37
CA PHE A 44 24.86 -13.72 15.08
C PHE A 44 24.70 -12.41 14.31
N LEU A 45 24.53 -12.42 12.97
CA LEU A 45 24.37 -11.17 12.18
C LEU A 45 22.92 -10.85 11.78
N SER A 46 21.95 -11.71 12.11
CA SER A 46 20.60 -11.64 11.55
C SER A 46 19.67 -10.61 12.21
N SER A 47 19.84 -10.31 13.50
CA SER A 47 18.88 -9.46 14.23
C SER A 47 19.04 -7.96 13.88
N VAL A 48 20.26 -7.48 13.67
CA VAL A 48 20.56 -6.06 13.39
C VAL A 48 20.16 -5.66 11.97
N ILE A 49 20.36 -6.55 10.99
CA ILE A 49 19.96 -6.30 9.60
C ILE A 49 18.43 -6.33 9.47
N LYS A 50 17.75 -7.22 10.21
CA LYS A 50 16.28 -7.30 10.25
C LYS A 50 15.64 -5.99 10.72
N HIS A 51 16.15 -5.37 11.77
CA HIS A 51 15.59 -4.14 12.32
C HIS A 51 15.55 -3.01 11.28
N SER A 52 16.67 -2.75 10.60
CA SER A 52 16.77 -1.69 9.58
C SER A 52 15.81 -1.86 8.38
N LYS A 53 15.44 -3.10 8.05
CA LYS A 53 14.50 -3.42 6.96
C LYS A 53 13.06 -3.28 7.39
N ILE A 54 12.75 -3.67 8.63
CA ILE A 54 11.45 -3.49 9.25
C ILE A 54 11.15 -1.99 9.40
N ASP A 55 12.10 -1.21 9.93
CA ASP A 55 11.99 0.27 10.03
C ASP A 55 11.71 0.91 8.67
N LYS A 56 12.36 0.39 7.61
CA LYS A 56 12.17 0.86 6.25
C LYS A 56 10.79 0.49 5.70
N ALA A 57 10.33 -0.73 5.95
CA ALA A 57 8.99 -1.17 5.57
C ALA A 57 7.93 -0.33 6.29
N GLU A 58 8.08 -0.12 7.60
CA GLU A 58 7.21 0.72 8.42
C GLU A 58 7.16 2.17 7.91
N SER A 59 8.31 2.75 7.54
CA SER A 59 8.39 4.07 6.91
C SER A 59 7.64 4.14 5.57
N LEU A 60 7.72 3.09 4.75
CA LEU A 60 6.98 2.99 3.49
C LEU A 60 5.48 2.85 3.74
N PHE A 61 5.04 2.04 4.71
CA PHE A 61 3.61 1.92 5.04
C PHE A 61 3.02 3.22 5.55
N ARG A 62 3.77 3.99 6.34
CA ARG A 62 3.38 5.36 6.72
C ARG A 62 3.23 6.29 5.52
N LYS A 63 4.05 6.13 4.47
CA LYS A 63 3.91 6.89 3.22
C LYS A 63 2.67 6.46 2.46
N VAL A 64 2.44 5.14 2.30
CA VAL A 64 1.23 4.58 1.69
C VAL A 64 0.00 5.15 2.39
N HIS A 65 -0.07 5.07 3.71
CA HIS A 65 -1.18 5.61 4.49
C HIS A 65 -1.48 7.08 4.17
N ARG A 66 -0.45 7.95 4.15
CA ARG A 66 -0.66 9.37 3.84
C ARG A 66 -1.20 9.59 2.43
N GLU A 67 -0.70 8.86 1.44
CA GLU A 67 -1.17 8.98 0.07
C GLU A 67 -2.58 8.37 -0.11
N LEU A 68 -2.95 7.33 0.64
CA LEU A 68 -4.32 6.80 0.66
C LEU A 68 -5.31 7.83 1.24
N VAL A 69 -4.96 8.50 2.33
CA VAL A 69 -5.78 9.60 2.90
C VAL A 69 -5.93 10.74 1.90
N GLN A 70 -4.85 11.11 1.21
CA GLN A 70 -4.92 12.10 0.15
C GLN A 70 -5.82 11.63 -1.00
N LEU A 71 -5.69 10.37 -1.44
CA LEU A 71 -6.50 9.82 -2.53
C LEU A 71 -7.99 9.86 -2.17
N GLN A 72 -8.32 9.49 -0.93
CA GLN A 72 -9.68 9.56 -0.43
C GLN A 72 -10.24 10.98 -0.48
N LYS A 73 -9.42 11.99 -0.17
CA LYS A 73 -9.82 13.39 -0.26
C LYS A 73 -10.10 13.78 -1.71
N GLU A 74 -9.17 13.50 -2.64
CA GLU A 74 -9.35 13.83 -4.07
C GLU A 74 -10.57 13.11 -4.67
N LEU A 75 -10.79 11.85 -4.30
CA LEU A 75 -11.99 11.11 -4.72
C LEU A 75 -13.26 11.71 -4.13
N GLY A 76 -13.23 12.20 -2.89
CA GLY A 76 -14.34 12.92 -2.26
C GLY A 76 -14.71 14.21 -3.01
N ASP A 77 -13.71 14.94 -3.49
CA ASP A 77 -13.89 16.18 -4.28
C ASP A 77 -14.48 15.88 -5.68
N ILE A 78 -14.29 14.66 -6.19
CA ILE A 78 -14.94 14.15 -7.41
C ILE A 78 -16.37 13.62 -7.11
N ASN A 79 -16.65 13.18 -5.87
CA ASN A 79 -17.83 12.41 -5.47
C ASN A 79 -19.12 13.22 -5.18
N LEU A 80 -19.45 14.21 -6.02
CA LEU A 80 -20.87 14.53 -6.26
C LEU A 80 -21.50 13.56 -7.30
N SER A 81 -20.82 12.48 -7.69
CA SER A 81 -21.24 11.60 -8.80
C SER A 81 -20.77 10.14 -8.75
N LEU A 82 -20.05 9.68 -7.72
CA LEU A 82 -19.43 8.35 -7.60
C LEU A 82 -19.96 7.54 -6.39
N ASP A 83 -21.25 7.64 -6.10
CA ASP A 83 -21.92 6.89 -5.00
C ASP A 83 -21.88 5.35 -5.21
N ASP A 84 -21.38 4.87 -6.36
CA ASP A 84 -21.43 3.47 -6.79
C ASP A 84 -20.04 2.82 -7.05
N SER A 85 -18.94 3.59 -7.05
CA SER A 85 -17.60 3.01 -7.32
C SER A 85 -16.93 2.53 -6.04
N SER A 86 -17.38 1.37 -5.54
CA SER A 86 -16.68 0.25 -4.86
C SER A 86 -15.45 0.45 -3.96
N PHE A 87 -15.02 1.66 -3.64
CA PHE A 87 -13.79 1.94 -2.90
C PHE A 87 -14.16 2.60 -1.58
N ARG A 88 -14.39 1.77 -0.56
CA ARG A 88 -14.79 2.26 0.75
C ARG A 88 -13.54 2.45 1.59
N ILE A 89 -13.54 3.51 2.39
CA ILE A 89 -12.58 3.79 3.48
C ILE A 89 -12.28 2.52 4.31
N ARG A 90 -13.28 1.65 4.45
CA ARG A 90 -13.19 0.36 5.14
C ARG A 90 -12.10 -0.58 4.62
N ASP A 91 -11.80 -0.55 3.32
CA ASP A 91 -10.79 -1.42 2.71
C ASP A 91 -9.37 -0.94 3.03
N PHE A 92 -9.22 0.36 3.27
CA PHE A 92 -7.98 0.99 3.74
C PHE A 92 -7.71 0.71 5.20
N ASP A 93 -8.70 0.91 6.06
CA ASP A 93 -8.54 0.65 7.50
C ASP A 93 -8.09 -0.79 7.73
N ARG A 94 -8.69 -1.75 7.00
CA ARG A 94 -8.27 -3.16 7.01
C ARG A 94 -6.82 -3.35 6.57
N PHE A 95 -6.39 -2.68 5.50
CA PHE A 95 -5.00 -2.75 5.04
C PHE A 95 -4.05 -2.24 6.13
N LEU A 96 -4.37 -1.09 6.74
CA LEU A 96 -3.55 -0.47 7.77
C LEU A 96 -3.44 -1.39 8.99
N ASP A 97 -4.56 -1.92 9.48
CA ASP A 97 -4.57 -2.83 10.64
C ASP A 97 -3.68 -4.05 10.40
N ILE A 98 -3.90 -4.77 9.30
CA ILE A 98 -3.19 -6.03 9.03
C ILE A 98 -1.69 -5.78 8.80
N VAL A 99 -1.35 -4.75 8.05
CA VAL A 99 0.05 -4.47 7.70
C VAL A 99 0.82 -3.88 8.86
N PHE A 100 0.24 -2.94 9.61
CA PHE A 100 0.91 -2.38 10.78
C PHE A 100 1.03 -3.43 11.90
N ASP A 101 0.02 -4.27 12.16
CA ASP A 101 0.15 -5.37 13.11
C ASP A 101 1.28 -6.34 12.74
N ASN A 102 1.45 -6.59 11.44
CA ASN A 102 2.45 -7.52 10.94
C ASN A 102 3.86 -6.95 10.88
N VAL A 103 4.00 -5.63 10.73
CA VAL A 103 5.28 -4.95 10.50
C VAL A 103 5.81 -4.27 11.77
N ILE A 104 4.93 -3.71 12.58
CA ILE A 104 5.30 -3.03 13.83
C ILE A 104 5.47 -4.02 14.99
N SER A 105 4.86 -5.22 14.94
CA SER A 105 5.10 -6.22 16.00
C SER A 105 6.54 -6.76 15.94
N ASP A 106 7.18 -6.88 17.10
CA ASP A 106 8.60 -7.22 17.28
C ASP A 106 9.06 -8.52 16.59
N TRP A 107 8.15 -9.37 16.10
CA TRP A 107 8.45 -10.63 15.43
C TRP A 107 7.76 -10.74 14.06
N MET A 108 8.33 -10.08 13.05
CA MET A 108 7.96 -10.32 11.66
C MET A 108 8.35 -11.76 11.24
N THR A 109 7.40 -12.69 11.34
CA THR A 109 7.57 -14.08 10.89
C THR A 109 7.28 -14.23 9.41
N GLN A 110 7.68 -15.35 8.83
CA GLN A 110 7.39 -15.68 7.43
C GLN A 110 5.89 -15.63 7.09
N SER A 111 5.01 -16.00 8.03
CA SER A 111 3.56 -15.94 7.84
C SER A 111 3.06 -14.50 7.78
N ARG A 112 3.55 -13.62 8.66
CA ARG A 112 3.22 -12.18 8.68
C ARG A 112 3.69 -11.45 7.42
N VAL A 113 4.88 -11.79 6.92
CA VAL A 113 5.36 -11.25 5.63
C VAL A 113 4.47 -11.67 4.48
N ASN A 114 4.08 -12.96 4.42
CA ASN A 114 3.19 -13.44 3.36
C ASN A 114 1.79 -12.82 3.46
N GLU A 115 1.29 -12.56 4.67
CA GLU A 115 0.04 -11.85 4.87
C GLU A 115 0.13 -10.40 4.40
N SER A 116 1.17 -9.67 4.81
CA SER A 116 1.40 -8.30 4.35
C SER A 116 1.52 -8.21 2.82
N LEU A 117 2.16 -9.20 2.18
CA LEU A 117 2.24 -9.26 0.72
C LEU A 117 0.86 -9.44 0.07
N ARG A 118 0.00 -10.31 0.62
CA ARG A 118 -1.38 -10.47 0.12
C ARG A 118 -2.20 -9.19 0.25
N GLU A 119 -2.02 -8.46 1.35
CA GLU A 119 -2.68 -7.17 1.58
C GLU A 119 -2.20 -6.09 0.60
N VAL A 120 -0.91 -6.04 0.33
CA VAL A 120 -0.31 -5.13 -0.68
C VAL A 120 -0.86 -5.44 -2.08
N GLU A 121 -0.95 -6.71 -2.45
CA GLU A 121 -1.53 -7.14 -3.73
C GLU A 121 -3.02 -6.78 -3.83
N ARG A 122 -3.80 -6.99 -2.75
CA ARG A 122 -5.22 -6.59 -2.71
C ARG A 122 -5.37 -5.09 -2.90
N LEU A 123 -4.68 -4.29 -2.09
CA LEU A 123 -4.77 -2.83 -2.17
C LEU A 123 -4.32 -2.32 -3.54
N ARG A 124 -3.27 -2.91 -4.14
CA ARG A 124 -2.84 -2.58 -5.51
C ARG A 124 -3.98 -2.77 -6.50
N TYR A 125 -4.67 -3.92 -6.44
CA TYR A 125 -5.80 -4.20 -7.33
C TYR A 125 -6.91 -3.14 -7.17
N GLU A 126 -7.27 -2.79 -5.94
CA GLU A 126 -8.28 -1.78 -5.67
C GLU A 126 -7.89 -0.39 -6.23
N ILE A 127 -6.64 0.03 -6.03
CA ILE A 127 -6.12 1.31 -6.56
C ILE A 127 -6.07 1.30 -8.10
N GLN A 128 -5.75 0.16 -8.72
CA GLN A 128 -5.81 0.03 -10.18
C GLN A 128 -7.23 0.23 -10.71
N GLN A 129 -8.25 -0.33 -10.04
CA GLN A 129 -9.65 -0.13 -10.41
C GLN A 129 -10.07 1.35 -10.28
N VAL A 130 -9.60 2.03 -9.23
CA VAL A 130 -9.78 3.50 -9.08
C VAL A 130 -9.12 4.24 -10.23
N PHE A 131 -7.86 3.93 -10.55
CA PHE A 131 -7.12 4.59 -11.63
C PHE A 131 -7.79 4.40 -13.00
N GLU A 132 -8.28 3.19 -13.30
CA GLU A 132 -9.04 2.90 -14.51
C GLU A 132 -10.37 3.68 -14.57
N THR A 133 -11.07 3.79 -13.45
CA THR A 133 -12.32 4.56 -13.34
C THR A 133 -12.07 6.05 -13.59
N LEU A 134 -11.04 6.62 -12.96
CA LEU A 134 -10.63 8.00 -13.21
C LEU A 134 -10.23 8.23 -14.66
N GLY A 135 -9.59 7.25 -15.31
CA GLY A 135 -9.24 7.32 -16.74
C GLY A 135 -10.44 7.28 -17.68
N LYS A 136 -11.56 6.68 -17.26
CA LYS A 136 -12.84 6.76 -18.00
C LYS A 136 -13.47 8.14 -17.80
N LEU A 137 -13.56 8.61 -16.56
CA LEU A 137 -14.11 9.93 -16.22
C LEU A 137 -13.38 11.06 -16.95
N GLU A 138 -12.04 11.02 -17.01
CA GLU A 138 -11.22 12.02 -17.72
C GLU A 138 -11.59 12.19 -19.21
N LYS A 139 -12.10 11.12 -19.85
CA LYS A 139 -12.55 11.17 -21.25
C LYS A 139 -13.94 11.77 -21.41
N GLU A 140 -14.72 11.78 -20.33
CA GLU A 140 -16.10 12.27 -20.28
C GLU A 140 -16.19 13.75 -19.84
N VAL A 141 -15.12 14.31 -19.24
CA VAL A 141 -15.00 15.73 -18.84
C VAL A 141 -14.00 16.55 -19.67
#